data_AF-A0A6V7IRS0-F1
#
_entry.id   AF-A0A6V7IRS0-F1
#
_cell.length_a   1.000
_cell.length_b   1.000
_cell.length_c   1.000
_cell.angle_alpha   90.00
_cell.angle_beta   90.00
_cell.angle_gamma   90.00
#
_symmetry.space_group_name_H-M   'P 1'
#
loop_
_entity.id
_entity.type
_entity.pdbx_description
1 polymer ?
#
loop_
_entity_poly.entity_id
_entity_poly.type
_entity_poly.pdbx_seq_one_letter_code
_entity_poly.pdbx_strand_id
1 'polypeptide(L)'
;HWCMCHKSNNISTDDIDVRNATGYLIEELNSMLNKYPQCAELTLSSINDAKVWDQTEEKDQKSPWVDYTVTIETIPGNAIFEASIRHNGDGTNKLVGSVSRLNAYGKQSACVDDFHMRLYCYCQ
;
A
#
# COMPACT_ATOMS: atom_id res chain seq x y z
N HIS A 1 -4.46 15.36 -2.33
CA HIS A 1 -4.07 15.18 -0.92
C HIS A 1 -5.29 14.63 -0.19
N TRP A 2 -5.19 13.43 0.40
CA TRP A 2 -6.26 12.81 1.19
C TRP A 2 -6.15 13.33 2.62
N CYS A 3 -7.21 13.93 3.16
CA CYS A 3 -7.25 14.49 4.50
C CYS A 3 -8.08 13.56 5.39
N MET A 4 -7.49 12.94 6.42
CA MET A 4 -8.21 12.10 7.37
C MET A 4 -8.52 12.88 8.65
N CYS A 5 -9.76 13.33 8.79
CA CYS A 5 -10.30 13.87 10.04
C CYS A 5 -10.69 12.75 11.04
N HIS A 6 -10.38 11.49 10.73
CA HIS A 6 -10.88 10.31 11.43
C HIS A 6 -9.80 9.72 12.36
N LYS A 7 -10.22 9.01 13.42
CA LYS A 7 -9.28 8.35 14.34
C LYS A 7 -8.80 7.01 13.76
N SER A 8 -7.50 6.81 13.75
CA SER A 8 -6.88 5.52 13.40
C SER A 8 -6.51 4.75 14.67
N ASN A 9 -6.65 3.43 14.64
CA ASN A 9 -6.12 2.53 15.65
C ASN A 9 -5.11 1.57 15.03
N ASN A 10 -4.04 1.23 15.75
CA ASN A 10 -3.13 0.19 15.31
C ASN A 10 -3.85 -1.17 15.38
N ILE A 11 -3.63 -2.00 14.37
CA ILE A 11 -4.14 -3.38 14.29
C ILE A 11 -2.97 -4.34 14.10
N SER A 12 -3.18 -5.62 14.44
CA SER A 12 -2.16 -6.64 14.25
C SER A 12 -1.77 -6.77 12.78
N THR A 13 -0.48 -6.89 12.50
CA THR A 13 0.03 -7.20 11.15
C THR A 13 -0.30 -8.63 10.71
N ASP A 14 -0.65 -9.50 11.66
CA ASP A 14 -1.12 -10.86 11.42
C ASP A 14 -2.63 -10.95 11.13
N ASP A 15 -3.35 -9.83 11.23
CA ASP A 15 -4.77 -9.77 10.92
C ASP A 15 -5.03 -10.17 9.45
N ILE A 16 -6.09 -10.94 9.23
CA ILE A 16 -6.41 -11.48 7.91
C ILE A 16 -6.72 -10.36 6.90
N ASP A 17 -7.38 -9.29 7.33
CA ASP A 17 -7.74 -8.17 6.46
C ASP A 17 -6.49 -7.36 6.11
N VAL A 18 -5.55 -7.23 7.05
CA VAL A 18 -4.24 -6.59 6.82
C VAL A 18 -3.40 -7.38 5.82
N ARG A 19 -3.38 -8.71 5.94
CA ARG A 19 -2.68 -9.59 4.98
C ARG A 19 -3.32 -9.52 3.59
N ASN A 20 -4.66 -9.52 3.51
CA ASN A 20 -5.39 -9.38 2.25
C ASN A 20 -5.15 -8.01 1.59
N ALA A 21 -5.17 -6.93 2.38
CA ALA A 21 -4.86 -5.59 1.90
C ALA A 21 -3.41 -5.51 1.41
N THR A 22 -2.46 -6.12 2.13
CA THR A 22 -1.06 -6.20 1.71
C THR A 22 -0.89 -6.96 0.40
N GLY A 23 -1.56 -8.11 0.23
CA GLY A 23 -1.54 -8.88 -1.01
C GLY A 23 -2.03 -8.04 -2.20
N TYR A 24 -3.16 -7.37 -2.02
CA TYR A 24 -3.70 -6.43 -3.02
C TYR A 24 -2.70 -5.31 -3.37
N LEU A 25 -2.00 -4.74 -2.38
CA LEU A 25 -1.00 -3.69 -2.63
C LEU A 25 0.17 -4.19 -3.50
N ILE A 26 0.66 -5.41 -3.25
CA ILE A 26 1.73 -6.01 -4.05
C ILE A 26 1.25 -6.22 -5.50
N GLU A 27 0.03 -6.71 -5.68
CA GLU A 27 -0.57 -6.89 -7.00
C GLU A 27 -0.70 -5.56 -7.76
N GLU A 28 -1.17 -4.50 -7.09
CA GLU A 28 -1.26 -3.16 -7.69
C GLU A 28 0.12 -2.60 -8.08
N LEU A 29 1.13 -2.75 -7.21
CA LEU A 29 2.51 -2.35 -7.50
C LEU A 29 3.04 -3.07 -8.74
N ASN A 30 2.91 -4.38 -8.81
CA ASN A 30 3.39 -5.17 -9.94
C ASN A 30 2.58 -4.93 -11.22
N SER A 31 1.28 -4.65 -11.11
CA SER A 31 0.44 -4.23 -12.23
C SER A 31 0.94 -2.92 -12.85
N MET A 32 1.35 -1.96 -12.03
CA MET A 32 1.99 -0.73 -12.51
C MET A 32 3.35 -1.01 -13.18
N LEU A 33 4.16 -1.89 -12.60
CA LEU A 33 5.50 -2.21 -13.07
C LEU A 33 5.52 -3.06 -14.34
N ASN A 34 4.45 -3.80 -14.66
CA ASN A 34 4.37 -4.65 -15.86
C ASN A 34 4.64 -3.91 -17.18
N LYS A 35 4.43 -2.58 -17.21
CA LYS A 35 4.73 -1.74 -18.39
C LYS A 35 6.22 -1.43 -18.54
N TYR A 36 7.05 -1.80 -17.57
CA TYR A 36 8.46 -1.45 -17.44
C TYR A 36 9.28 -2.73 -17.26
N PRO A 37 9.66 -3.43 -18.35
CA PRO A 37 10.37 -4.72 -18.27
C PRO A 37 11.73 -4.64 -17.58
N GLN A 38 12.34 -3.44 -17.51
CA GLN A 38 13.56 -3.17 -16.77
C GLN A 38 13.38 -3.16 -15.25
N CYS A 39 12.13 -3.15 -14.77
CA CYS A 39 11.82 -3.21 -13.34
C CYS A 39 11.57 -4.65 -12.91
N ALA A 40 12.16 -5.02 -11.77
CA ALA A 40 11.91 -6.28 -11.12
C ALA A 40 10.49 -6.34 -10.57
N GLU A 41 9.95 -7.56 -10.55
CA GLU A 41 8.74 -7.88 -9.81
C GLU A 41 9.02 -7.78 -8.31
N LEU A 42 8.15 -7.07 -7.59
CA LEU A 42 8.25 -6.87 -6.15
C LEU A 42 7.54 -8.00 -5.40
N THR A 43 8.15 -8.46 -4.32
CA THR A 43 7.55 -9.43 -3.40
C THR A 43 7.57 -8.88 -1.98
N LEU A 44 6.61 -9.31 -1.17
CA LEU A 44 6.54 -8.91 0.23
C LEU A 44 7.71 -9.49 1.02
N SER A 45 8.43 -8.62 1.73
CA SER A 45 9.41 -9.01 2.74
C SER A 45 8.78 -9.06 4.14
N SER A 46 8.12 -7.98 4.54
CA SER A 46 7.46 -7.86 5.84
C SER A 46 6.36 -6.80 5.85
N ILE A 47 5.43 -6.93 6.80
CA ILE A 47 4.46 -5.89 7.14
C ILE A 47 5.01 -5.18 8.38
N ASN A 48 5.32 -3.91 8.26
CA ASN A 48 6.00 -3.13 9.29
C ASN A 48 5.01 -2.47 10.24
N ASP A 49 3.89 -1.97 9.73
CA ASP A 49 2.83 -1.33 10.51
C ASP A 49 1.47 -1.49 9.82
N ALA A 50 0.40 -1.48 10.62
CA ALA A 50 -0.97 -1.53 10.10
C ALA A 50 -1.91 -0.72 11.00
N LYS A 51 -2.76 0.07 10.36
CA LYS A 51 -3.78 0.89 11.02
C LYS A 51 -5.14 0.67 10.38
N VAL A 52 -6.16 0.66 11.21
CA VAL A 52 -7.56 0.69 10.79
C VAL A 52 -8.15 2.06 11.13
N TRP A 53 -8.92 2.63 10.20
CA TRP A 53 -9.53 3.93 10.38
C TRP A 53 -11.00 3.77 10.75
N ASP A 54 -11.35 4.24 11.95
CA ASP A 54 -12.73 4.26 12.42
C ASP A 54 -13.45 5.42 11.75
N GLN A 55 -14.56 5.12 11.06
CA GLN A 55 -15.38 6.12 10.38
C GLN A 55 -16.52 6.65 11.25
N THR A 56 -16.62 6.24 12.52
CA THR A 56 -17.77 6.58 13.36
C THR A 56 -17.41 7.50 14.53
N GLU A 57 -17.81 8.76 14.45
CA GLU A 57 -18.17 9.53 15.66
C GLU A 57 -19.65 9.27 16.06
N GLU A 58 -20.48 8.76 15.14
CA GLU A 58 -21.90 8.48 15.37
C GLU A 58 -22.23 6.97 15.18
N LYS A 59 -22.77 6.35 16.23
CA LYS A 59 -22.98 4.90 16.36
C LYS A 59 -24.00 4.28 15.39
N ASP A 60 -24.76 5.09 14.64
CA ASP A 60 -25.92 4.62 13.88
C ASP A 60 -25.71 4.48 12.37
N GLN A 61 -24.53 4.87 11.83
CA GLN A 61 -24.20 4.68 10.41
C GLN A 61 -22.85 3.96 10.25
N LYS A 62 -22.87 2.63 10.29
CA LYS A 62 -21.71 1.83 9.86
C LYS A 62 -21.49 2.03 8.37
N SER A 63 -20.36 2.62 8.01
CA SER A 63 -19.91 2.69 6.63
C SER A 63 -19.85 1.28 6.02
N PRO A 64 -20.24 1.09 4.75
CA PRO A 64 -20.18 -0.23 4.10
C PRO A 64 -18.75 -0.66 3.76
N TRP A 65 -17.73 0.11 4.16
CA TRP A 65 -16.33 -0.21 3.97
C TRP A 65 -15.48 0.19 5.19
N VAL A 66 -14.31 -0.41 5.29
CA VAL A 66 -13.27 -0.11 6.28
C VAL A 66 -12.01 0.32 5.56
N ASP A 67 -11.37 1.38 6.03
CA ASP A 67 -10.11 1.86 5.44
C ASP A 67 -8.94 1.38 6.32
N TYR A 68 -7.94 0.79 5.68
CA TYR A 68 -6.69 0.34 6.31
C TYR A 68 -5.52 1.16 5.75
N THR A 69 -4.55 1.49 6.59
CA THR A 69 -3.23 1.93 6.13
C THR A 69 -2.23 0.86 6.47
N VAL A 70 -1.51 0.37 5.47
CA VAL A 70 -0.45 -0.64 5.64
C VAL A 70 0.89 -0.02 5.27
N THR A 71 1.90 -0.29 6.09
CA THR A 71 3.30 -0.01 5.78
C THR A 71 4.03 -1.33 5.59
N ILE A 72 4.58 -1.55 4.40
CA ILE A 72 5.20 -2.83 4.02
C ILE A 72 6.64 -2.62 3.55
N GLU A 73 7.47 -3.64 3.69
CA GLU A 73 8.77 -3.73 3.04
C GLU A 73 8.71 -4.77 1.92
N THR A 74 9.30 -4.44 0.78
CA THR A 74 9.38 -5.32 -0.39
C THR A 74 10.81 -5.62 -0.79
N ILE A 75 11.00 -6.75 -1.46
CA ILE A 75 12.24 -7.11 -2.14
C ILE A 75 11.98 -7.35 -3.63
N PRO A 76 12.94 -7.03 -4.51
CA PRO A 76 14.26 -6.44 -4.22
C PRO A 76 14.22 -4.96 -3.81
N GLY A 77 15.31 -4.46 -3.21
CA GLY A 77 15.50 -3.04 -2.91
C GLY A 77 15.13 -2.58 -1.49
N ASN A 78 14.68 -3.49 -0.62
CA ASN A 78 14.29 -3.22 0.78
C ASN A 78 13.35 -2.01 0.85
N ALA A 79 12.32 -2.11 0.03
CA ALA A 79 11.53 -0.99 -0.35
C ALA A 79 10.33 -0.82 0.58
N ILE A 80 10.37 0.22 1.43
CA ILE A 80 9.28 0.60 2.33
C ILE A 80 8.22 1.44 1.60
N PHE A 81 7.00 0.91 1.57
CA PHE A 81 5.82 1.56 1.00
C PHE A 81 4.73 1.75 2.04
N GLU A 82 3.97 2.83 1.95
CA GLU A 82 2.73 3.06 2.69
C GLU A 82 1.58 3.27 1.72
N ALA A 83 0.46 2.60 1.96
CA ALA A 83 -0.75 2.78 1.17
C ALA A 83 -2.00 2.71 2.04
N SER A 84 -3.05 3.42 1.60
CA SER A 84 -4.38 3.31 2.19
C SER A 84 -5.28 2.49 1.28
N ILE A 85 -5.97 1.49 1.85
CA ILE A 85 -6.75 0.49 1.12
C ILE A 85 -8.13 0.42 1.74
N ARG A 86 -9.14 0.59 0.91
CA ARG A 86 -10.54 0.44 1.26
C ARG A 86 -10.97 -0.99 1.04
N HIS A 87 -11.38 -1.64 2.11
CA HIS A 87 -12.03 -2.95 2.09
C HIS A 87 -13.55 -2.75 2.14
N ASN A 88 -14.24 -3.09 1.07
CA ASN A 88 -15.69 -3.00 0.99
C ASN A 88 -16.35 -4.25 1.58
N GLY A 89 -17.59 -4.11 2.09
CA GLY A 89 -18.35 -5.24 2.64
C GLY A 89 -18.71 -6.34 1.62
N ASP A 90 -18.45 -6.14 0.32
CA ASP A 90 -18.55 -7.15 -0.72
C ASP A 90 -17.25 -7.98 -0.90
N GLY A 91 -16.21 -7.70 -0.10
CA GLY A 91 -14.92 -8.36 -0.13
C GLY A 91 -13.91 -7.74 -1.09
N THR A 92 -14.26 -6.66 -1.80
CA THR A 92 -13.34 -6.01 -2.74
C THR A 92 -12.39 -5.03 -2.04
N ASN A 93 -11.14 -4.99 -2.51
CA ASN A 93 -10.14 -4.02 -2.08
C ASN A 93 -9.96 -2.94 -3.15
N LYS A 94 -9.72 -1.71 -2.70
CA LYS A 94 -9.43 -0.59 -3.58
C LYS A 94 -8.37 0.33 -2.96
N LEU A 95 -7.39 0.74 -3.76
CA LEU A 95 -6.44 1.77 -3.35
C LEU A 95 -7.14 3.13 -3.16
N VAL A 96 -6.95 3.74 -1.98
CA VAL A 96 -7.41 5.09 -1.65
C VAL A 96 -6.23 6.04 -1.70
N GLY A 97 -6.15 6.84 -2.76
CA GLY A 97 -5.03 7.75 -2.98
C GLY A 97 -3.86 7.07 -3.72
N SER A 98 -2.65 7.50 -3.41
CA SER A 98 -1.41 7.01 -4.02
C SER A 98 -0.60 6.16 -3.05
N VAL A 99 0.24 5.26 -3.58
CA VAL A 99 1.24 4.55 -2.78
C VAL A 99 2.43 5.48 -2.53
N SER A 100 2.79 5.64 -1.26
CA SER A 100 3.90 6.48 -0.80
C SER A 100 5.18 5.66 -0.64
N ARG A 101 6.28 6.15 -1.20
CA ARG A 101 7.63 5.62 -1.00
C ARG A 101 8.26 6.25 0.23
N LEU A 102 8.52 5.47 1.30
CA LEU A 102 8.98 6.03 2.58
C LEU A 102 10.51 6.13 2.72
N ASN A 103 11.28 5.30 2.02
CA ASN A 103 12.75 5.34 2.05
C ASN A 103 13.37 5.69 0.69
N ALA A 104 14.59 6.21 0.72
CA ALA A 104 15.31 6.64 -0.48
C ALA A 104 15.55 5.45 -1.43
N TYR A 105 15.31 5.65 -2.72
CA TYR A 105 15.51 4.65 -3.78
C TYR A 105 16.81 4.89 -4.58
N GLY A 106 17.38 6.10 -4.53
CA GLY A 106 18.72 6.40 -5.06
C GLY A 106 18.91 5.93 -6.50
N LYS A 107 19.89 5.04 -6.73
CA LYS A 107 20.20 4.47 -8.05
C LYS A 107 19.40 3.21 -8.39
N GLN A 108 18.55 2.71 -7.49
CA GLN A 108 17.77 1.49 -7.70
C GLN A 108 16.81 1.61 -8.89
N SER A 109 16.35 2.82 -9.22
CA SER A 109 15.39 3.07 -10.30
C SER A 109 16.02 3.80 -11.51
N ALA A 110 17.34 3.73 -11.68
CA ALA A 110 18.08 4.53 -12.68
C ALA A 110 17.73 4.19 -14.15
N CYS A 111 17.21 3.00 -14.40
CA CYS A 111 16.78 2.48 -15.71
C CYS A 111 15.42 3.02 -16.18
N VAL A 112 14.72 3.81 -15.37
CA VAL A 112 13.42 4.40 -15.72
C VAL A 112 13.53 5.92 -15.72
N ASP A 113 13.01 6.53 -16.79
CA ASP A 113 12.93 7.99 -16.94
C ASP A 113 11.59 8.57 -16.48
N ASP A 114 10.55 7.72 -16.33
CA ASP A 114 9.28 8.12 -15.72
C ASP A 114 9.48 8.43 -14.23
N PHE A 115 9.33 9.71 -13.87
CA PHE A 115 9.53 10.19 -12.50
C PHE A 115 8.57 9.57 -11.48
N HIS A 116 7.35 9.21 -11.86
CA HIS A 116 6.42 8.53 -10.95
C HIS A 116 6.86 7.08 -10.75
N MET A 117 7.28 6.41 -11.82
CA MET A 117 7.69 5.01 -11.74
C MET A 117 9.02 4.82 -11.00
N ARG A 118 9.87 5.85 -10.93
CA ARG A 118 11.08 5.85 -10.11
C ARG A 118 10.82 5.56 -8.62
N LEU A 119 9.63 5.88 -8.12
CA LEU A 119 9.25 5.60 -6.73
C LEU A 119 9.11 4.09 -6.46
N TYR A 120 8.80 3.30 -7.47
CA TYR A 120 8.41 1.90 -7.34
C TYR A 120 9.43 0.93 -7.95
N CYS A 121 10.10 1.34 -9.03
CA CYS A 121 10.97 0.46 -9.80
C CYS A 121 12.28 0.11 -9.08
N TYR A 122 12.62 -1.18 -9.13
CA TYR A 122 13.97 -1.68 -8.89
C TYR A 122 14.53 -2.25 -10.19
N CYS A 123 15.66 -1.73 -10.67
CA CYS A 123 16.26 -2.12 -11.93
C CYS A 123 16.89 -3.52 -11.88
N GLN A 124 16.60 -4.33 -12.90
CA GLN A 124 17.16 -5.66 -13.12
C GLN A 124 17.91 -5.77 -14.45
#